data_AF-A0A1V4PZE3-F1
#
_entry.id   AF-A0A1V4PZE3-F1
#
_cell.length_a   1.000
_cell.length_b   1.000
_cell.length_c   1.000
_cell.angle_alpha   90.00
_cell.angle_beta   90.00
_cell.angle_gamma   90.00
#
_symmetry.space_group_name_H-M   'P 1'
#
loop_
_entity.id
_entity.type
_entity.pdbx_description
1 polymer ?
#
loop_
_entity_poly.entity_id
_entity_poly.type
_entity_poly.pdbx_seq_one_letter_code
_entity_poly.pdbx_strand_id
1 'polypeptide(L)'
;MHDAADDRYEFPVTVDLLADLQAGLLDDRTAAQLRRRVRTDPAVKAQLAALDRVRRHLSALGVDSASAPDVPADVTATIGATLRSAPPPTP
;
A
#
# COMPACT_ATOMS: atom_id res chain seq x y z
N MET A 1 -18.84 34.55 13.65
CA MET A 1 -20.09 33.85 13.30
C MET A 1 -19.74 32.87 12.19
N HIS A 2 -19.48 31.59 12.40
CA HIS A 2 -19.49 30.72 13.58
C HIS A 2 -18.11 30.03 13.64
N ASP A 3 -17.69 29.73 14.85
CA ASP A 3 -16.51 28.93 15.19
C ASP A 3 -16.58 27.54 14.53
N ALA A 4 -15.66 27.25 13.61
CA ALA A 4 -15.49 25.93 12.98
C ALA A 4 -14.05 25.42 13.17
N ALA A 5 -13.33 26.00 14.15
CA ALA A 5 -11.91 25.80 14.33
C ALA A 5 -11.55 24.68 15.31
N ASP A 6 -12.51 24.16 16.09
CA ASP A 6 -12.21 23.27 17.23
C ASP A 6 -12.78 21.84 17.12
N ASP A 7 -13.62 21.55 16.12
CA ASP A 7 -14.29 20.24 15.98
C ASP A 7 -13.48 19.20 15.17
N ARG A 8 -12.17 19.40 15.00
CA ARG A 8 -11.26 18.38 14.46
C ARG A 8 -10.87 17.40 15.56
N TYR A 9 -11.90 16.79 16.15
CA TYR A 9 -11.82 15.60 16.97
C TYR A 9 -10.70 14.70 16.44
N GLU A 10 -9.80 14.41 17.37
CA GLU A 10 -8.72 13.45 17.32
C GLU A 10 -9.29 12.08 16.92
N PHE A 11 -9.63 11.90 15.63
CA PHE A 11 -10.07 10.61 15.13
C PHE A 11 -8.98 9.60 15.44
N PRO A 12 -9.34 8.42 15.98
CA PRO A 12 -8.36 7.39 16.25
C PRO A 12 -7.62 7.09 14.94
N VAL A 13 -6.29 7.08 15.00
CA VAL A 13 -5.49 6.73 13.83
C VAL A 13 -5.79 5.27 13.49
N THR A 14 -6.46 5.05 12.36
CA THR A 14 -6.81 3.73 11.86
C THR A 14 -5.66 3.13 11.06
N VAL A 15 -5.68 1.80 10.91
CA VAL A 15 -4.70 1.09 10.08
C VAL A 15 -4.81 1.52 8.61
N ASP A 16 -6.03 1.70 8.09
CA ASP A 16 -6.26 2.13 6.71
C ASP A 16 -5.65 3.52 6.45
N LEU A 17 -5.80 4.44 7.41
CA LEU A 17 -5.23 5.78 7.29
C LEU A 17 -3.69 5.78 7.31
N LEU A 18 -3.07 4.85 8.04
CA LEU A 18 -1.62 4.63 7.99
C LEU A 18 -1.19 3.99 6.67
N ALA A 19 -2.01 3.10 6.11
CA ALA A 19 -1.76 2.50 4.80
C ALA A 19 -1.84 3.54 3.67
N ASP A 20 -2.84 4.42 3.69
CA ASP A 20 -2.98 5.53 2.73
C ASP A 20 -1.81 6.51 2.84
N LEU A 21 -1.32 6.77 4.06
CA LEU A 21 -0.11 7.55 4.28
C LEU A 21 1.12 6.89 3.63
N GLN A 22 1.28 5.57 3.76
CA GLN A 22 2.38 4.82 3.13
C GLN A 22 2.24 4.75 1.60
N ALA A 23 1.00 4.73 1.08
CA ALA A 23 0.71 4.73 -0.34
C ALA A 23 0.84 6.12 -0.98
N GLY A 24 1.00 7.18 -0.17
CA GLY A 24 1.09 8.56 -0.67
C GLY A 24 -0.23 9.09 -1.22
N LEU A 25 -1.36 8.55 -0.78
CA LEU A 25 -2.70 8.89 -1.27
C LEU A 25 -3.34 10.07 -0.52
N LEU A 26 -2.74 10.48 0.58
CA LEU A 26 -3.25 11.56 1.43
C LEU A 26 -2.79 12.93 0.94
N ASP A 27 -3.63 13.92 1.15
CA ASP A 27 -3.24 15.32 0.96
C ASP A 27 -2.13 15.72 1.96
N ASP A 28 -1.35 16.74 1.59
CA ASP A 28 -0.17 17.16 2.35
C ASP A 28 -0.48 17.54 3.79
N ARG A 29 -1.64 18.16 4.03
CA ARG A 29 -2.03 18.61 5.37
C ARG A 29 -2.34 17.41 6.26
N THR A 30 -3.15 16.46 5.78
CA THR A 30 -3.47 15.23 6.50
C THR A 30 -2.23 14.39 6.73
N ALA A 31 -1.37 14.25 5.71
CA ALA A 31 -0.13 13.51 5.81
C ALA A 31 0.84 14.13 6.83
N ALA A 32 0.98 15.47 6.85
CA ALA A 32 1.80 16.16 7.85
C ALA A 32 1.27 15.98 9.28
N GLN A 33 -0.05 15.98 9.47
CA GLN A 33 -0.67 15.71 10.76
C GLN A 33 -0.39 14.29 11.25
N LEU A 34 -0.55 13.29 10.39
CA LEU A 34 -0.26 11.90 10.75
C LEU A 34 1.22 11.66 11.01
N ARG A 35 2.12 12.23 10.20
CA ARG A 35 3.57 12.17 10.47
C ARG A 35 3.93 12.80 11.81
N ARG A 36 3.23 13.85 12.24
CA ARG A 36 3.38 14.40 13.60
C ARG A 36 2.92 13.40 14.64
N ARG A 37 1.73 12.81 14.49
CA ARG A 37 1.20 11.78 15.40
C ARG A 37 2.14 10.58 15.53
N VAL A 38 2.63 10.03 14.43
CA VAL A 38 3.61 8.92 14.40
C VAL A 38 4.87 9.25 15.22
N ARG A 39 5.31 10.52 15.24
CA ARG A 39 6.47 10.95 16.04
C ARG A 39 6.17 11.11 17.53
N THR A 40 4.94 11.48 17.88
CA THR A 40 4.56 11.82 19.27
C THR A 40 3.83 10.70 20.01
N ASP A 41 3.25 9.74 19.28
CA ASP A 41 2.40 8.67 19.80
C ASP A 41 3.06 7.30 19.54
N PRO A 42 3.61 6.64 20.58
CA PRO A 42 4.27 5.34 20.43
C PRO A 42 3.36 4.23 19.90
N ALA A 43 2.06 4.27 20.19
CA ALA A 43 1.12 3.24 19.71
C ALA A 43 0.93 3.35 18.19
N VAL A 44 0.75 4.57 17.69
CA VAL A 44 0.66 4.86 16.25
C VAL A 44 1.97 4.50 15.54
N LYS A 45 3.12 4.81 16.16
CA LYS A 45 4.43 4.40 15.65
C LYS A 45 4.56 2.89 15.51
N ALA A 46 4.09 2.13 16.50
CA ALA A 46 4.13 0.67 16.49
C ALA A 46 3.25 0.09 15.39
N GLN A 47 2.05 0.66 15.16
CA GLN A 47 1.16 0.24 14.08
C GLN A 47 1.80 0.46 12.70
N LEU A 48 2.39 1.64 12.46
CA LEU A 48 3.08 1.92 11.19
C LEU A 48 4.27 0.98 10.97
N ALA A 49 5.05 0.71 12.02
CA ALA A 49 6.16 -0.23 11.97
C ALA A 49 5.72 -1.67 11.65
N ALA A 50 4.54 -2.08 12.11
CA ALA A 50 3.95 -3.38 11.79
C ALA A 50 3.60 -3.48 10.29
N LEU A 51 3.00 -2.44 9.70
CA LEU A 51 2.72 -2.37 8.26
C LEU A 51 4.02 -2.40 7.45
N ASP A 52 5.04 -1.64 7.85
CA ASP A 52 6.35 -1.65 7.19
C ASP A 52 6.99 -3.05 7.23
N ARG A 53 6.80 -3.81 8.31
CA ARG A 53 7.29 -5.19 8.41
C ARG A 53 6.59 -6.11 7.42
N VAL A 54 5.26 -6.04 7.32
CA VAL A 54 4.49 -6.83 6.34
C VAL A 54 4.95 -6.52 4.92
N ARG A 55 5.10 -5.23 4.58
CA ARG A 55 5.61 -4.81 3.26
C ARG A 55 6.99 -5.39 2.97
N ARG A 56 7.93 -5.36 3.92
CA ARG A 56 9.26 -5.96 3.75
C ARG A 56 9.20 -7.47 3.57
N HIS A 57 8.37 -8.17 4.34
CA HIS A 57 8.20 -9.62 4.19
C HIS A 57 7.61 -9.96 2.81
N LEU A 58 6.58 -9.26 2.35
CA LEU A 58 6.01 -9.46 1.01
C LEU A 58 7.04 -9.17 -0.09
N SER A 59 7.84 -8.10 0.07
CA SER A 59 8.93 -7.81 -0.86
C SER A 59 9.98 -8.91 -0.89
N ALA A 60 10.30 -9.51 0.27
CA ALA A 60 11.25 -10.62 0.34
C ALA A 60 10.69 -11.88 -0.35
N LEU A 61 9.41 -12.20 -0.13
CA LEU A 61 8.73 -13.30 -0.83
C LEU A 61 8.70 -13.07 -2.35
N GLY A 62 8.49 -11.83 -2.80
CA GLY A 62 8.43 -11.50 -4.24
C GLY A 62 9.75 -11.67 -4.99
N VAL A 63 10.89 -11.65 -4.30
CA VAL A 63 12.22 -11.88 -4.91
C VAL A 63 12.77 -13.27 -4.62
N ASP A 64 12.14 -14.02 -3.74
CA ASP A 64 12.53 -15.39 -3.40
C ASP A 64 11.98 -16.37 -4.43
N SER A 65 12.85 -16.88 -5.30
CA SER A 65 12.48 -17.86 -6.33
C SER A 65 11.99 -19.19 -5.76
N ALA A 66 12.22 -19.48 -4.48
CA ALA A 66 11.68 -20.67 -3.82
C ALA A 66 10.30 -20.43 -3.18
N SER A 67 9.81 -19.19 -3.16
CA SER A 67 8.50 -18.86 -2.56
C SER A 67 7.31 -19.39 -3.37
N ALA A 68 7.51 -19.76 -4.64
CA ALA A 68 6.50 -20.37 -5.50
C ALA A 68 7.15 -21.39 -6.47
N PRO A 69 6.43 -22.43 -6.90
CA PRO A 69 6.90 -23.28 -7.98
C PRO A 69 7.01 -22.49 -9.29
N ASP A 70 7.88 -22.96 -10.19
CA ASP A 70 7.99 -22.41 -11.54
C ASP A 70 6.64 -22.48 -12.28
N VAL A 71 6.38 -21.47 -13.12
CA VAL A 71 5.17 -21.43 -13.93
C VAL A 71 5.18 -22.60 -14.91
N PRO A 72 4.10 -23.41 -14.97
CA PRO A 72 3.99 -24.49 -15.94
C PRO A 72 4.17 -24.01 -17.39
N ALA A 73 4.93 -24.77 -18.18
CA ALA A 73 5.31 -24.37 -19.54
C ALA A 73 4.10 -24.28 -20.50
N ASP A 74 3.08 -25.10 -20.28
CA ASP A 74 1.82 -25.08 -21.04
C ASP A 74 1.02 -23.79 -20.84
N VAL A 75 1.03 -23.25 -19.62
CA VAL A 75 0.39 -21.97 -19.29
C VAL A 75 1.05 -20.82 -20.06
N THR A 76 2.39 -20.72 -19.99
CA THR A 76 3.13 -19.68 -20.71
C THR A 76 3.01 -19.83 -22.23
N ALA A 77 3.00 -21.06 -22.75
CA ALA A 77 2.76 -21.34 -24.16
C ALA A 77 1.37 -20.89 -24.62
N THR A 78 0.33 -21.17 -23.83
CA THR A 78 -1.07 -20.79 -24.13
C THR A 78 -1.25 -19.27 -24.15
N ILE A 79 -0.68 -18.57 -23.16
CA ILE A 79 -0.69 -17.10 -23.12
C ILE A 79 0.03 -16.54 -24.34
N GLY A 80 1.22 -17.05 -24.66
CA GLY A 80 2.00 -16.62 -25.82
C GLY A 80 1.28 -16.82 -27.16
N ALA A 81 0.57 -17.95 -27.32
CA ALA A 81 -0.23 -18.21 -28.51
C ALA A 81 -1.42 -17.25 -28.63
N THR A 82 -2.12 -16.99 -27.53
CA THR A 82 -3.28 -16.09 -27.47
C THR A 82 -2.89 -14.64 -27.77
N LEU A 83 -1.78 -14.16 -27.19
CA LEU A 83 -1.29 -12.80 -27.46
C LEU A 83 -0.88 -12.61 -28.92
N ARG A 84 -0.37 -13.66 -29.57
CA ARG A 84 0.05 -13.60 -30.98
C ARG A 84 -1.12 -13.66 -31.96
N SER A 85 -2.21 -14.33 -31.58
CA SER A 85 -3.45 -14.36 -32.37
C SER A 85 -4.35 -13.16 -32.13
N ALA A 86 -4.10 -12.38 -31.07
CA ALA A 86 -4.87 -11.18 -30.77
C ALA A 86 -4.69 -10.10 -31.85
N PRO A 87 -5.76 -9.38 -32.24
CA PRO A 87 -5.63 -8.21 -33.09
C PRO A 87 -4.77 -7.14 -32.41
N PRO A 88 -4.08 -6.27 -33.18
CA PRO A 88 -3.29 -5.19 -32.60
C PRO A 88 -4.19 -4.27 -31.74
N PRO A 89 -3.68 -3.75 -30.62
CA PRO A 89 -4.44 -2.83 -29.79
C PRO A 89 -4.83 -1.62 -30.61
N THR A 90 -6.10 -1.22 -30.53
CA THR A 90 -6.58 0.01 -31.14
C THR A 90 -6.02 1.20 -30.35
N PRO A 91 -5.48 2.23 -31.03
CA PRO A 91 -4.91 3.41 -30.38
C PRO A 91 -5.97 4.28 -29.68
#